data_AF-A0AAW9AHR4-F1
#
_entry.id   AF-A0AAW9AHR4-F1
#
_cell.length_a   1.000
_cell.length_b   1.000
_cell.length_c   1.000
_cell.angle_alpha   90.00
_cell.angle_beta   90.00
_cell.angle_gamma   90.00
#
_symmetry.space_group_name_H-M   'P 1'
#
loop_
_entity.id
_entity.type
_entity.pdbx_description
1 polymer ?
#
loop_
_entity_poly.entity_id
_entity_poly.type
_entity_poly.pdbx_seq_one_letter_code
_entity_poly.pdbx_strand_id
1 'polypeptide(L)'
;MKDIGKKIEQLNVTDNKEKKALKKKHRDTTRNATGSRQGKSRIPVAKAVSPVTSHSSSTTKECPKCGAAMTLKAGRNGKFYGCGGFPVCRYTEKG
;
A
#
# COMPACT_ATOMS: atom_id res chain seq x y z
N MET A 1 10.23 21.78 -28.89
CA MET A 1 11.28 21.72 -27.83
C MET A 1 11.24 22.93 -26.89
N LYS A 2 10.94 24.16 -27.35
CA LYS A 2 10.91 25.37 -26.50
C LYS A 2 9.69 25.49 -25.58
N ASP A 3 8.61 24.76 -25.90
CA ASP A 3 7.34 24.84 -25.18
C ASP A 3 7.34 24.03 -23.88
N ILE A 4 8.11 22.94 -23.84
CA ILE A 4 8.26 22.11 -22.65
C ILE A 4 9.09 22.85 -21.59
N GLY A 5 10.18 23.51 -21.99
CA GLY A 5 11.03 24.29 -21.08
C GLY A 5 10.28 25.40 -20.36
N LYS A 6 9.49 26.21 -21.10
CA LYS A 6 8.65 27.26 -20.50
C LYS A 6 7.58 26.71 -19.54
N LYS A 7 7.07 25.51 -19.81
CA LYS A 7 6.03 24.88 -19.00
C LYS A 7 6.59 24.27 -17.71
N ILE A 8 7.82 23.77 -17.74
CA ILE A 8 8.55 23.32 -16.56
C ILE A 8 8.88 24.50 -15.63
N GLU A 9 9.27 25.65 -16.20
CA GLU A 9 9.58 26.85 -15.41
C GLU A 9 8.38 27.35 -14.60
N GLN A 10 7.16 27.25 -15.13
CA GLN A 10 5.91 27.63 -14.45
C GLN A 10 5.48 26.66 -13.33
N LEU A 11 6.04 25.44 -13.27
CA LEU A 11 5.73 24.45 -12.23
C LEU A 11 6.65 24.56 -11.00
N ASN A 12 7.71 25.36 -11.09
CA ASN A 12 8.65 25.57 -10.01
C ASN A 12 8.21 26.78 -9.18
N VAL A 13 7.62 26.54 -8.01
CA VAL A 13 7.28 27.61 -7.05
C VAL A 13 8.57 28.16 -6.45
N THR A 14 9.07 29.27 -7.01
CA THR A 14 10.28 29.97 -6.58
C THR A 14 10.02 31.01 -5.49
N ASP A 15 8.76 31.43 -5.31
CA ASP A 15 8.40 32.44 -4.33
C ASP A 15 8.21 31.85 -2.91
N ASN A 16 8.94 32.43 -1.95
CA ASN A 16 8.94 31.98 -0.55
C ASN A 16 7.60 32.23 0.17
N LYS A 17 6.82 33.23 -0.25
CA LYS A 17 5.51 33.57 0.33
C LYS A 17 4.47 32.53 -0.10
N GLU A 18 4.47 32.13 -1.37
CA GLU A 18 3.62 31.05 -1.88
C GLU A 18 3.94 29.70 -1.24
N LYS A 19 5.23 29.37 -1.11
CA LYS A 19 5.67 28.14 -0.42
C LYS A 19 5.23 28.11 1.05
N LYS A 20 5.31 29.24 1.76
CA LYS A 20 4.81 29.38 3.14
C LYS A 20 3.29 29.22 3.22
N ALA A 21 2.55 29.78 2.27
CA ALA A 21 1.10 29.64 2.20
C ALA A 21 0.68 28.18 1.94
N LEU A 22 1.35 27.48 1.03
CA LEU A 22 1.10 26.06 0.74
C LEU A 22 1.37 25.18 1.97
N LYS A 23 2.47 25.43 2.69
CA LYS A 23 2.83 24.71 3.92
C LYS A 23 1.81 24.96 5.05
N LYS A 24 1.29 26.19 5.17
CA LYS A 24 0.23 26.53 6.13
C LYS A 24 -1.06 25.78 5.80
N LYS A 25 -1.50 25.75 4.54
CA LYS A 25 -2.68 24.99 4.09
C LYS A 25 -2.58 23.51 4.46
N HIS A 26 -1.46 22.85 4.16
CA HIS A 26 -1.26 21.45 4.55
C HIS A 26 -1.31 21.22 6.07
N ARG A 27 -0.70 22.15 6.85
CA ARG A 27 -0.76 22.12 8.32
C ARG A 27 -2.20 22.25 8.84
N ASP A 28 -3.00 23.09 8.20
CA ASP A 28 -4.38 23.31 8.62
C ASP A 28 -5.28 22.14 8.17
N THR A 29 -5.04 21.50 7.01
CA THR A 29 -5.78 20.29 6.59
C THR A 29 -5.52 19.10 7.51
N THR A 30 -4.26 18.86 7.92
CA THR A 30 -3.94 17.79 8.89
C THR A 30 -4.56 18.05 10.27
N ARG A 31 -4.69 19.32 10.66
CA ARG A 31 -5.31 19.71 11.92
C ARG A 31 -6.84 19.71 11.88
N ASN A 32 -7.44 20.04 10.75
CA ASN A 32 -8.90 20.13 10.60
C ASN A 32 -9.56 18.80 10.18
N ALA A 33 -8.78 17.84 9.63
CA ALA A 33 -9.25 16.46 9.42
C ALA A 33 -9.44 15.67 10.73
N THR A 34 -9.00 16.22 11.88
CA THR A 34 -9.19 15.63 13.22
C THR A 34 -9.71 16.67 14.21
N GLY A 35 -10.82 17.33 13.86
CA GLY A 35 -11.62 18.05 14.84
C GLY A 35 -12.26 17.08 15.84
N SER A 36 -11.63 16.91 17.01
CA SER A 36 -12.22 16.84 18.36
C SER A 36 -13.56 16.09 18.55
N ARG A 37 -13.74 15.18 19.52
CA ARG A 37 -13.02 14.88 20.77
C ARG A 37 -13.57 13.51 21.29
N GLN A 38 -12.89 12.99 22.30
CA GLN A 38 -13.21 11.80 23.11
C GLN A 38 -12.91 10.42 22.50
N GLY A 39 -11.83 9.82 23.00
CA GLY A 39 -11.80 8.38 23.24
C GLY A 39 -10.48 7.69 22.94
N LYS A 40 -9.77 7.33 24.02
CA LYS A 40 -9.10 6.03 24.23
C LYS A 40 -8.81 5.23 22.94
N SER A 41 -7.57 4.94 22.63
CA SER A 41 -6.87 3.91 23.39
C SER A 41 -5.37 4.07 23.22
N ARG A 42 -4.64 4.02 24.33
CA ARG A 42 -3.25 3.59 24.30
C ARG A 42 -3.30 2.17 23.74
N ILE A 43 -3.02 2.01 22.45
CA ILE A 43 -2.63 0.70 21.97
C ILE A 43 -1.26 0.47 22.62
N PRO A 44 -1.11 -0.46 23.57
CA PRO A 44 0.23 -0.87 23.96
C PRO A 44 0.82 -1.49 22.69
N VAL A 45 1.92 -0.93 22.18
CA VAL A 45 2.71 -1.55 21.11
C VAL A 45 3.50 -2.71 21.72
N ALA A 46 2.78 -3.65 22.33
CA ALA A 46 3.23 -4.99 22.69
C ALA A 46 2.74 -5.97 21.60
N LYS A 47 3.01 -5.60 20.34
CA LYS A 47 3.20 -6.55 19.27
C LYS A 47 3.94 -5.83 18.17
N ALA A 48 5.23 -6.13 18.09
CA ALA A 48 6.02 -5.89 16.90
C ALA A 48 5.19 -6.27 15.67
N VAL A 49 4.87 -5.27 14.85
CA VAL A 49 4.53 -5.51 13.45
C VAL A 49 5.86 -5.86 12.76
N SER A 50 6.26 -7.11 12.96
CA SER A 50 7.31 -7.77 12.19
C SER A 50 6.97 -7.65 10.70
N PRO A 51 7.97 -7.51 9.82
CA PRO A 51 7.74 -7.30 8.40
C PRO A 51 6.92 -8.47 7.85
N VAL A 52 5.75 -8.17 7.27
CA VAL A 52 5.07 -8.91 6.20
C VAL A 52 5.33 -10.43 6.15
N THR A 53 5.09 -11.16 7.24
CA THR A 53 5.15 -12.63 7.23
C THR A 53 4.05 -13.19 8.13
N SER A 54 2.81 -13.21 7.63
CA SER A 54 1.68 -13.83 8.34
C SER A 54 0.58 -14.23 7.37
N HIS A 55 0.87 -15.25 6.57
CA HIS A 55 -0.13 -16.19 6.06
C HIS A 55 0.32 -17.59 6.45
N SER A 56 0.24 -17.89 7.75
CA SER A 56 0.27 -19.27 8.23
C SER A 56 -1.12 -19.88 8.02
N SER A 57 -1.46 -20.18 6.77
CA SER A 57 -2.52 -21.11 6.42
C SER A 57 -1.86 -22.27 5.70
N SER A 58 -1.52 -23.29 6.49
CA SER A 58 -0.90 -24.54 6.09
C SER A 58 -1.63 -25.21 4.92
N THR A 59 -1.24 -24.86 3.70
CA THR A 59 -1.39 -25.73 2.55
C THR A 59 0.01 -26.21 2.20
N THR A 60 0.22 -27.51 2.27
CA THR A 60 1.51 -28.22 2.17
C THR A 60 2.28 -27.98 0.87
N LYS A 61 1.73 -27.22 -0.09
CA LYS A 61 2.26 -27.07 -1.44
C LYS A 61 2.90 -25.71 -1.67
N GLU A 62 4.15 -25.75 -2.10
CA GLU A 62 4.89 -24.60 -2.63
C GLU A 62 4.67 -24.49 -4.15
N CYS A 63 4.74 -23.27 -4.67
CA CYS A 63 4.62 -23.04 -6.10
C CYS A 63 5.87 -23.56 -6.84
N PRO A 64 5.76 -24.48 -7.82
CA PRO A 64 6.92 -25.01 -8.56
C PRO A 64 7.59 -23.96 -9.46
N LYS A 65 6.97 -22.80 -9.69
CA LYS A 65 7.54 -21.74 -10.53
C LYS A 65 8.35 -20.70 -9.76
N CYS A 66 8.01 -20.43 -8.50
CA CYS A 66 8.64 -19.35 -7.74
C CYS A 66 8.92 -19.68 -6.28
N GLY A 67 8.57 -20.88 -5.81
CA GLY A 67 8.73 -21.29 -4.41
C GLY A 67 7.81 -20.58 -3.41
N ALA A 68 6.96 -19.65 -3.87
CA ALA A 68 6.01 -18.98 -2.98
C ALA A 68 4.92 -19.94 -2.48
N ALA A 69 4.39 -19.69 -1.30
CA ALA A 69 3.27 -20.47 -0.77
C ALA A 69 2.07 -20.42 -1.72
N MET A 70 1.45 -21.58 -1.95
CA MET A 70 0.16 -21.62 -2.63
C MET A 70 -0.97 -21.32 -1.64
N THR A 71 -2.09 -20.82 -2.14
CA THR A 71 -3.28 -20.51 -1.34
C THR A 71 -4.49 -21.08 -2.04
N LEU A 72 -5.31 -21.85 -1.32
CA LEU A 72 -6.58 -22.36 -1.85
C LEU A 72 -7.58 -21.20 -2.00
N LYS A 73 -8.03 -20.95 -3.23
CA LYS A 73 -8.99 -19.90 -3.60
C LYS A 73 -10.22 -20.55 -4.24
N ALA A 74 -11.39 -19.94 -4.09
CA ALA A 74 -12.61 -20.38 -4.77
C ALA A 74 -12.84 -19.54 -6.04
N GLY A 75 -13.06 -20.21 -7.16
CA GLY A 75 -13.38 -19.60 -8.45
C GLY A 75 -14.68 -20.14 -9.03
N ARG A 76 -15.03 -19.68 -10.24
CA ARG A 76 -16.27 -20.08 -10.93
C ARG A 76 -16.38 -21.59 -11.13
N ASN A 77 -15.27 -22.26 -11.35
CA ASN A 77 -15.20 -23.70 -11.64
C ASN A 77 -14.86 -24.54 -10.41
N GLY A 78 -14.90 -23.96 -9.20
CA GLY A 78 -14.54 -24.64 -7.96
C GLY A 78 -13.28 -24.09 -7.30
N LYS A 79 -12.77 -24.82 -6.31
CA LYS A 79 -11.59 -24.44 -5.54
C LYS A 79 -10.33 -24.72 -6.35
N PHE A 80 -9.33 -23.86 -6.26
CA PHE A 80 -8.05 -23.99 -6.95
C PHE A 80 -6.93 -23.44 -6.08
N TYR A 81 -5.73 -23.99 -6.20
CA TYR A 81 -4.54 -23.42 -5.57
C TYR A 81 -4.00 -22.30 -6.45
N GLY A 82 -3.95 -21.08 -5.91
CA GLY A 82 -3.33 -19.93 -6.57
C GLY A 82 -2.02 -19.55 -5.90
N CYS A 83 -1.01 -19.21 -6.67
CA CYS A 83 0.26 -18.71 -6.14
C CYS A 83 0.08 -17.42 -5.33
N GLY A 84 0.68 -17.35 -4.13
CA GLY A 84 0.70 -16.15 -3.28
C GLY A 84 1.50 -14.99 -3.87
N GLY A 85 2.44 -15.28 -4.80
CA GLY A 85 3.27 -14.28 -5.48
C GLY A 85 2.60 -13.50 -6.63
N PHE A 86 1.27 -13.49 -6.75
CA PHE A 86 0.57 -12.70 -7.77
C PHE A 86 0.73 -11.18 -7.48
N PRO A 87 0.99 -10.29 -8.48
CA PRO A 87 0.89 -10.47 -9.94
C PRO A 87 2.14 -11.02 -10.62
N VAL A 88 3.25 -11.16 -9.88
CA VAL A 88 4.56 -11.56 -10.41
C VAL A 88 4.54 -13.03 -10.87
N CYS A 89 3.88 -13.90 -10.11
CA CYS A 89 3.65 -15.29 -10.49
C CYS A 89 2.15 -15.59 -10.60
N ARG A 90 1.69 -15.92 -11.81
CA ARG A 90 0.29 -16.27 -12.13
C ARG A 90 0.03 -17.79 -12.16
N TYR A 91 0.86 -18.57 -11.47
CA TYR A 91 0.67 -20.02 -11.44
C TYR A 91 -0.59 -20.40 -10.64
N THR A 92 -1.37 -21.32 -11.21
CA THR A 92 -2.55 -21.93 -10.57
C THR A 92 -2.52 -23.45 -10.79
N GLU A 93 -2.99 -24.19 -9.79
CA GLU A 93 -3.12 -25.65 -9.82
C GLU A 93 -4.56 -26.01 -9.43
N LYS A 94 -5.08 -27.13 -9.93
CA LYS A 94 -6.43 -27.60 -9.57
C LYS A 94 -6.46 -28.01 -8.10
N GLY A 95 -7.47 -27.54 -7.38
CA GLY A 95 -7.69 -27.78 -5.95
C GLY A 95 -8.47 -29.04 -5.67
#